data_AF-A0A946PYY9-F1
#
_entry.id   AF-A0A946PYY9-F1
#
_cell.length_a   1.000
_cell.length_b   1.000
_cell.length_c   1.000
_cell.angle_alpha   90.00
_cell.angle_beta   90.00
_cell.angle_gamma   90.00
#
_symmetry.space_group_name_H-M   'P 1'
#
loop_
_entity.id
_entity.type
_entity.pdbx_description
1 polymer ?
#
loop_
_entity_poly.entity_id
_entity_poly.type
_entity_poly.pdbx_seq_one_letter_code
_entity_poly.pdbx_strand_id
1 'polypeptide(L)'
;MKKDPVQYSLALKLKLNMITLPQLQDGITECFILTNRTFLERRMGKSVAISEIDSITRELIAQVFSENNISRSSTSISDIRKICKILDAQLGFEANQKLSEHHQNIIDRLFELAA
;
A
#
# COMPACT_ATOMS: atom_id res chain seq x y z
N MET A 1 -27.75 13.73 -19.63
CA MET A 1 -27.77 12.47 -18.84
C MET A 1 -27.99 12.81 -17.37
N LYS A 2 -29.04 12.27 -16.74
CA LYS A 2 -29.21 12.39 -15.27
C LYS A 2 -28.20 11.44 -14.62
N LYS A 3 -27.31 11.95 -13.76
CA LYS A 3 -26.37 11.10 -13.00
C LYS A 3 -27.16 10.20 -12.07
N ASP A 4 -26.78 8.92 -12.00
CA ASP A 4 -27.37 7.96 -11.05
C ASP A 4 -27.20 8.51 -9.61
N PRO A 5 -28.30 8.70 -8.86
CA PRO A 5 -28.26 9.27 -7.52
C PRO A 5 -27.42 8.42 -6.54
N VAL A 6 -27.33 7.09 -6.75
CA VAL A 6 -26.49 6.21 -5.94
C VAL A 6 -25.02 6.47 -6.22
N GLN A 7 -24.63 6.56 -7.49
CA GLN A 7 -23.25 6.89 -7.88
C GLN A 7 -22.85 8.29 -7.39
N TYR A 8 -23.77 9.25 -7.43
CA TYR A 8 -23.52 10.60 -6.92
C TYR A 8 -23.32 10.61 -5.39
N SER A 9 -24.17 9.92 -4.64
CA SER A 9 -24.04 9.80 -3.19
C SER A 9 -22.74 9.11 -2.78
N LEU A 10 -22.36 8.03 -3.48
CA LEU A 10 -21.11 7.31 -3.25
C LEU A 10 -19.89 8.21 -3.52
N ALA A 11 -19.86 8.93 -4.65
CA ALA A 11 -18.78 9.85 -4.98
C ALA A 11 -18.66 10.99 -3.95
N LEU A 12 -19.78 11.50 -3.43
CA LEU A 12 -19.78 12.54 -2.41
C LEU A 12 -19.19 12.04 -1.08
N LYS A 13 -19.54 10.82 -0.67
CA LYS A 13 -19.00 10.18 0.54
C LYS A 13 -17.51 9.85 0.40
N LEU A 14 -17.08 9.41 -0.79
CA LEU A 14 -15.66 9.20 -1.07
C LEU A 14 -14.88 10.50 -1.01
N LYS A 15 -15.41 11.60 -1.56
CA LYS A 15 -14.83 12.95 -1.43
C LYS A 15 -14.61 13.39 0.01
N LEU A 16 -15.57 13.09 0.89
CA LEU A 16 -15.48 13.43 2.32
C LEU A 16 -14.46 12.56 3.07
N ASN A 17 -14.14 11.39 2.55
CA ASN A 17 -13.15 10.46 3.11
C ASN A 17 -11.83 10.47 2.34
N MET A 18 -11.54 11.54 1.59
CA MET A 18 -10.32 11.60 0.80
C MET A 18 -9.07 11.66 1.69
N ILE A 19 -8.04 10.95 1.26
CA ILE A 19 -6.71 11.04 1.87
C ILE A 19 -5.78 11.84 0.96
N THR A 20 -4.89 12.60 1.58
CA THR A 20 -3.82 13.34 0.88
C THR A 20 -2.74 12.40 0.35
N LEU A 21 -1.93 12.86 -0.60
CA LEU A 21 -0.81 12.08 -1.14
C LEU A 21 0.18 11.58 -0.05
N PRO A 22 0.58 12.41 0.95
CA PRO A 22 1.36 11.90 2.07
C PRO A 22 0.66 10.78 2.86
N GLN A 23 -0.64 10.92 3.12
CA GLN A 23 -1.41 9.90 3.84
C GLN A 23 -1.53 8.60 3.05
N LEU A 24 -1.64 8.67 1.71
CA LEU A 24 -1.57 7.51 0.84
C LEU A 24 -0.22 6.80 0.97
N GLN A 25 0.89 7.53 0.90
CA GLN A 25 2.23 6.95 1.04
C GLN A 25 2.45 6.31 2.42
N ASP A 26 1.98 6.97 3.49
CA ASP A 26 2.05 6.43 4.86
C ASP A 26 1.21 5.14 4.97
N GLY A 27 -0.02 5.13 4.44
CA GLY A 27 -0.90 3.95 4.45
C GLY A 27 -0.35 2.78 3.64
N ILE A 28 0.25 3.05 2.49
CA ILE A 28 0.95 2.02 1.68
C ILE A 28 2.11 1.44 2.49
N THR A 29 2.92 2.31 3.09
CA THR A 29 4.08 1.88 3.90
C THR A 29 3.66 0.96 5.03
N GLU A 30 2.62 1.34 5.78
CA GLU A 30 2.06 0.53 6.86
C GLU A 30 1.50 -0.80 6.36
N CYS A 31 0.78 -0.79 5.23
CA CYS A 31 0.23 -2.00 4.62
C CYS A 31 1.33 -3.02 4.27
N PHE A 32 2.43 -2.57 3.66
CA PHE A 32 3.56 -3.43 3.33
C PHE A 32 4.24 -4.01 4.57
N ILE A 33 4.45 -3.21 5.62
CA ILE A 33 5.06 -3.67 6.87
C ILE A 33 4.21 -4.75 7.53
N LEU A 34 2.91 -4.51 7.68
CA LEU A 34 2.00 -5.47 8.33
C LEU A 34 1.84 -6.76 7.51
N THR A 35 1.83 -6.63 6.19
CA THR A 35 1.76 -7.78 5.28
C THR A 35 3.06 -8.60 5.37
N ASN A 36 4.23 -7.95 5.34
CA ASN A 36 5.51 -8.63 5.43
C ASN A 36 5.71 -9.29 6.79
N ARG A 37 5.31 -8.63 7.88
CA ARG A 37 5.27 -9.23 9.22
C ARG A 37 4.46 -10.52 9.21
N THR A 38 3.23 -10.47 8.69
CA THR A 38 2.34 -11.64 8.60
C THR A 38 2.94 -12.75 7.73
N PHE A 39 3.61 -12.38 6.63
CA PHE A 39 4.26 -13.32 5.72
C PHE A 39 5.42 -14.05 6.41
N LEU A 40 6.32 -13.31 7.04
CA LEU A 40 7.51 -13.86 7.69
C LEU A 40 7.17 -14.65 8.95
N GLU A 41 6.21 -14.20 9.78
CA GLU A 41 5.74 -14.96 10.94
C GLU A 41 5.23 -16.35 10.54
N ARG A 42 4.53 -16.46 9.40
CA ARG A 42 4.04 -17.75 8.87
C ARG A 42 5.16 -18.64 8.36
N ARG A 43 6.26 -18.06 7.87
CA ARG A 43 7.36 -18.79 7.21
C ARG A 43 8.49 -19.18 8.15
N MET A 44 8.81 -18.32 9.13
CA MET A 44 9.94 -18.46 10.04
C MET A 44 9.54 -18.74 11.50
N GLY A 45 8.23 -18.73 11.80
CA GLY A 45 7.74 -18.79 13.17
C GLY A 45 8.06 -17.53 13.97
N LYS A 46 7.79 -17.53 15.29
CA LYS A 46 7.97 -16.38 16.19
C LYS A 46 9.44 -16.08 16.56
N SER A 47 10.40 -16.53 15.75
CA SER A 47 11.83 -16.45 16.09
C SER A 47 12.47 -15.10 15.75
N VAL A 48 11.91 -14.36 14.79
CA VAL A 48 12.43 -13.06 14.35
C VAL A 48 11.75 -11.94 15.13
N ALA A 49 12.55 -10.97 15.61
CA ALA A 49 12.02 -9.82 16.30
C ALA A 49 11.16 -8.97 15.34
N ILE A 50 9.91 -8.71 15.71
CA ILE A 50 8.97 -7.91 14.91
C ILE A 50 9.55 -6.54 14.53
N SER A 51 10.29 -5.91 15.44
CA SER A 51 10.95 -4.61 15.20
C SER A 51 11.99 -4.65 14.09
N GLU A 52 12.67 -5.79 13.91
CA GLU A 52 13.68 -5.96 12.87
C GLU A 52 13.00 -6.09 11.50
N ILE A 53 11.93 -6.88 11.41
CA ILE A 53 11.12 -7.00 10.20
C ILE A 53 10.58 -5.64 9.77
N ASP A 54 10.01 -4.89 10.71
CA ASP A 54 9.49 -3.56 10.45
C ASP A 54 10.57 -2.60 9.94
N SER A 55 11.77 -2.61 10.55
CA SER A 55 12.87 -1.73 10.15
C SER A 55 13.37 -2.06 8.74
N ILE A 56 13.64 -3.34 8.46
CA ILE A 56 14.10 -3.79 7.14
C ILE A 56 13.06 -3.46 6.06
N THR A 57 11.78 -3.67 6.37
CA THR A 57 10.70 -3.37 5.41
C THR A 57 10.61 -1.86 5.15
N ARG A 58 10.74 -1.02 6.19
CA ARG A 58 10.77 0.45 6.04
C ARG A 58 11.95 0.92 5.21
N GLU A 59 13.14 0.37 5.46
CA GLU A 59 14.36 0.69 4.72
C GLU A 59 14.22 0.33 3.25
N LEU A 60 13.69 -0.87 2.94
CA LEU A 60 13.41 -1.29 1.57
C LEU A 60 12.43 -0.35 0.86
N ILE A 61 11.32 0.01 1.51
CA ILE A 61 10.33 0.93 0.95
C ILE A 61 10.96 2.30 0.68
N ALA A 62 11.72 2.84 1.63
CA ALA A 62 12.40 4.12 1.49
C ALA A 62 13.42 4.10 0.35
N GLN A 63 14.17 3.00 0.22
CA GLN A 63 15.12 2.80 -0.89
C GLN A 63 14.39 2.79 -2.23
N VAL A 64 13.35 1.97 -2.38
CA VAL A 64 12.58 1.89 -3.64
C VAL A 64 11.95 3.24 -3.99
N PHE A 65 11.44 3.98 -3.00
CA PHE A 65 10.87 5.31 -3.23
C PHE A 65 11.96 6.27 -3.72
N SER A 66 13.13 6.27 -3.09
CA SER A 66 14.27 7.10 -3.47
C SER A 66 14.77 6.78 -4.89
N GLU A 67 15.00 5.50 -5.20
CA GLU A 67 15.48 5.04 -6.51
C GLU A 67 14.54 5.40 -7.66
N ASN A 68 13.25 5.55 -7.38
CA ASN A 68 12.23 5.89 -8.36
C ASN A 68 11.76 7.36 -8.28
N ASN A 69 12.51 8.23 -7.58
CA ASN A 69 12.23 9.66 -7.45
C ASN A 69 10.82 9.99 -6.89
N ILE A 70 10.34 9.16 -5.95
CA ILE A 70 9.05 9.35 -5.29
C ILE A 70 9.21 10.38 -4.17
N SER A 71 8.66 11.57 -4.40
CA SER A 71 8.52 12.63 -3.40
C SER A 71 7.19 12.54 -2.64
N ARG A 72 7.19 12.98 -1.38
CA ARG A 72 5.97 13.09 -0.54
C ARG A 72 4.94 14.07 -1.08
N SER A 73 5.35 15.08 -1.86
CA SER A 73 4.49 16.22 -2.21
C SER A 73 4.21 16.38 -3.70
N SER A 74 4.92 15.68 -4.58
CA SER A 74 4.91 15.99 -6.03
C SER A 74 4.88 14.77 -6.95
N THR A 75 4.57 13.58 -6.41
CA THR A 75 4.53 12.34 -7.20
C THR A 75 3.14 12.03 -7.76
N SER A 76 3.09 11.46 -8.96
CA SER A 76 1.83 11.00 -9.54
C SER A 76 1.32 9.72 -8.85
N ILE A 77 -0.01 9.59 -8.74
CA ILE A 77 -0.66 8.36 -8.24
C ILE A 77 -0.26 7.14 -9.10
N SER A 78 -0.07 7.33 -10.40
CA SER A 78 0.34 6.26 -11.32
C SER A 78 1.72 5.70 -10.97
N ASP A 79 2.66 6.56 -10.59
CA ASP A 79 4.00 6.12 -10.22
C ASP A 79 3.98 5.38 -8.89
N ILE A 80 3.20 5.85 -7.91
CA ILE A 80 3.01 5.12 -6.65
C ILE A 80 2.43 3.71 -6.91
N ARG A 81 1.46 3.56 -7.83
CA ARG A 81 0.93 2.24 -8.22
C ARG A 81 2.01 1.32 -8.80
N LYS A 82 2.95 1.85 -9.59
CA LYS A 82 4.07 1.06 -10.12
C LYS A 82 4.99 0.60 -9.01
N ILE A 83 5.26 1.46 -8.02
CA ILE A 83 6.08 1.12 -6.87
C ILE A 83 5.49 -0.01 -6.05
N CYS A 84 4.17 -0.01 -5.80
CA CYS A 84 3.53 -1.12 -5.10
C CYS A 84 3.85 -2.47 -5.78
N LYS A 85 3.78 -2.52 -7.12
CA LYS A 85 4.11 -3.75 -7.88
C LYS A 85 5.57 -4.17 -7.74
N ILE A 86 6.49 -3.21 -7.67
CA ILE A 86 7.92 -3.50 -7.45
C ILE A 86 8.12 -4.07 -6.05
N LEU A 87 7.51 -3.45 -5.04
CA LEU A 87 7.61 -3.89 -3.65
C LEU A 87 6.99 -5.28 -3.45
N ASP A 88 5.83 -5.55 -4.04
CA ASP A 88 5.17 -6.86 -4.01
C ASP A 88 6.09 -7.97 -4.55
N ALA A 89 6.75 -7.70 -5.68
CA ALA A 89 7.69 -8.63 -6.29
C ALA A 89 8.95 -8.82 -5.41
N GLN A 90 9.52 -7.74 -4.87
CA GLN A 90 10.72 -7.82 -4.03
C GLN A 90 10.47 -8.52 -2.69
N LEU A 91 9.29 -8.35 -2.10
CA LEU A 91 8.91 -8.98 -0.83
C LEU A 91 8.34 -10.40 -1.03
N GLY A 92 8.02 -10.78 -2.27
CA GLY A 92 7.63 -12.14 -2.64
C GLY A 92 6.25 -12.54 -2.12
N PHE A 93 5.33 -11.59 -1.96
CA PHE A 93 3.97 -11.87 -1.45
C PHE A 93 3.17 -12.82 -2.36
N GLU A 94 3.51 -12.86 -3.65
CA GLU A 94 2.94 -13.80 -4.64
C GLU A 94 3.09 -15.27 -4.23
N ALA A 95 4.06 -15.62 -3.38
CA ALA A 95 4.19 -16.97 -2.83
C ALA A 95 3.02 -17.37 -1.90
N ASN A 96 2.19 -16.43 -1.46
CA ASN A 96 0.99 -16.67 -0.66
C ASN A 96 -0.22 -15.94 -1.24
N GLN A 97 -0.96 -16.62 -2.11
CA GLN A 97 -2.09 -16.06 -2.86
C GLN A 97 -3.11 -15.34 -1.96
N LYS A 98 -3.55 -15.97 -0.86
CA LYS A 98 -4.54 -15.37 0.05
C LYS A 98 -4.04 -14.09 0.71
N LEU A 99 -2.75 -14.04 1.06
CA LEU A 99 -2.14 -12.84 1.62
C LEU A 99 -2.01 -11.74 0.57
N SER A 100 -1.55 -12.09 -0.64
CA SER A 100 -1.41 -11.16 -1.76
C SER A 100 -2.75 -10.54 -2.17
N GLU A 101 -3.82 -11.34 -2.29
CA GLU A 101 -5.16 -10.84 -2.60
C GLU A 101 -5.67 -9.87 -1.53
N HIS A 102 -5.47 -10.18 -0.25
CA HIS A 102 -5.86 -9.29 0.83
C HIS A 102 -5.06 -7.98 0.83
N HIS A 103 -3.74 -8.07 0.62
CA HIS A 103 -2.86 -6.92 0.49
C HIS A 103 -3.32 -6.00 -0.65
N GLN A 104 -3.55 -6.57 -1.83
CA GLN A 104 -3.97 -5.83 -3.02
C GLN A 104 -5.32 -5.11 -2.81
N ASN A 105 -6.28 -5.77 -2.16
CA ASN A 105 -7.56 -5.14 -1.83
C ASN A 105 -7.41 -3.89 -0.94
N ILE A 106 -6.49 -3.93 0.04
CA ILE A 106 -6.21 -2.77 0.90
C ILE A 106 -5.53 -1.66 0.10
N ILE A 107 -4.54 -1.99 -0.71
CA ILE A 107 -3.83 -1.04 -1.57
C ILE A 107 -4.81 -0.35 -2.53
N ASP A 108 -5.69 -1.10 -3.20
CA ASP A 108 -6.69 -0.52 -4.09
C ASP A 108 -7.66 0.39 -3.34
N ARG A 109 -8.07 0.01 -2.12
CA ARG A 109 -8.91 0.86 -1.29
C ARG A 109 -8.22 2.17 -0.90
N LEU A 110 -6.92 2.15 -0.60
CA LEU A 110 -6.16 3.37 -0.33
C LEU A 110 -6.12 4.29 -1.56
N PHE A 111 -5.92 3.72 -2.75
CA PHE A 111 -5.94 4.50 -3.98
C PHE A 111 -7.33 5.07 -4.33
N GLU A 112 -8.42 4.36 -4.03
CA GLU A 112 -9.78 4.88 -4.18
C GLU A 112 -10.04 6.11 -3.30
N LEU A 113 -9.45 6.14 -2.10
CA LEU A 113 -9.58 7.27 -1.17
C LEU A 113 -8.67 8.45 -1.56
N ALA A 114 -7.62 8.23 -2.35
CA ALA A 114 -6.73 9.28 -2.80
C ALA A 114 -7.13 9.91 -4.15
N ALA A 115 -8.23 9.44 -4.77
CA ALA A 115 -8.66 9.79 -6.13
C ALA A 115 -9.71 10.91 -6.20
#